data_AF-A0A842X133-F1
#
_entry.id   AF-A0A842X133-F1
#
_cell.length_a   1.000
_cell.length_b   1.000
_cell.length_c   1.000
_cell.angle_alpha   90.00
_cell.angle_beta   90.00
_cell.angle_gamma   90.00
#
_symmetry.space_group_name_H-M   'P 1'
#
loop_
_entity.id
_entity.type
_entity.pdbx_description
1 polymer ?
#
loop_
_entity_poly.entity_id
_entity_poly.type
_entity_poly.pdbx_seq_one_letter_code
_entity_poly.pdbx_strand_id
1 'polypeptide(L)'
;MKNKDFISKARNTHGNMYDYSMVEYINHLSPVKIICHKHGVFEQVPSYHLSGNGCQMCSKEKLGNTKEKFVKNFWDAGHYRFVMGR
;
A
#
# COMPACT_ATOMS: atom_id res chain seq x y z
N MET A 1 13.15 16.60 -11.99
CA MET A 1 12.50 16.70 -10.66
C MET A 1 13.60 16.64 -9.60
N LYS A 2 13.56 17.45 -8.53
CA LYS A 2 14.53 17.39 -7.42
C LYS A 2 13.93 16.70 -6.19
N ASN A 3 14.72 16.36 -5.16
CA ASN A 3 14.21 15.70 -3.94
C ASN A 3 13.03 16.46 -3.32
N LYS A 4 13.13 17.81 -3.24
CA LYS A 4 12.07 18.65 -2.67
C LYS A 4 10.76 18.56 -3.45
N ASP A 5 10.81 18.53 -4.79
CA ASP A 5 9.64 18.38 -5.64
C ASP A 5 8.95 17.03 -5.41
N PHE A 6 9.75 15.95 -5.33
CA PHE A 6 9.24 14.62 -5.03
C PHE A 6 8.53 14.60 -3.67
N ILE A 7 9.19 15.12 -2.63
CA ILE A 7 8.64 15.17 -1.26
C ILE A 7 7.33 15.97 -1.24
N SER A 8 7.28 17.12 -1.92
CA SER A 8 6.05 17.94 -1.98
C SER A 8 4.90 17.18 -2.65
N LYS A 9 5.15 16.50 -3.77
CA LYS A 9 4.12 15.70 -4.45
C LYS A 9 3.71 14.49 -3.64
N ALA A 10 4.66 13.80 -3.02
CA ALA A 10 4.40 12.62 -2.20
C ALA A 10 3.56 12.95 -0.97
N ARG A 11 3.84 14.09 -0.30
CA ARG A 11 2.99 14.63 0.78
C ARG A 11 1.59 15.02 0.29
N ASN A 12 1.45 15.51 -0.94
CA ASN A 12 0.12 15.79 -1.50
C ASN A 12 -0.69 14.49 -1.71
N THR A 13 -0.04 13.43 -2.19
CA THR A 13 -0.70 12.13 -2.42
C THR A 13 -1.01 11.38 -1.12
N HIS A 14 -0.10 11.38 -0.14
CA HIS A 14 -0.16 10.51 1.04
C HIS A 14 -0.38 11.27 2.37
N GLY A 15 -0.36 12.60 2.36
CA GLY A 15 -0.42 13.42 3.57
C GLY A 15 0.83 13.25 4.45
N ASN A 16 0.61 13.17 5.76
CA ASN A 16 1.67 13.07 6.77
C ASN A 16 1.95 11.61 7.22
N MET A 17 1.77 10.65 6.32
CA MET A 17 1.91 9.22 6.61
C MET A 17 3.35 8.70 6.57
N TYR A 18 4.23 9.45 5.90
CA TYR A 18 5.59 9.04 5.61
C TYR A 18 6.58 10.16 5.91
N ASP A 19 7.76 9.76 6.35
CA ASP A 19 8.93 10.60 6.49
C ASP A 19 9.89 10.32 5.31
N TYR A 20 10.40 11.41 4.73
CA TYR A 20 11.25 11.41 3.55
C TYR A 20 12.68 11.88 3.86
N SER A 21 13.09 11.89 5.14
CA SER A 21 14.41 12.35 5.59
C SER A 21 15.58 11.57 4.99
N MET A 22 15.34 10.34 4.53
CA MET A 22 16.34 9.47 3.87
C MET A 22 16.17 9.39 2.35
N VAL A 23 15.34 10.24 1.74
CA VAL A 23 15.11 10.20 0.29
C VAL A 23 16.26 10.84 -0.47
N GLU A 24 16.90 10.02 -1.29
CA GLU A 24 17.88 10.43 -2.29
C GLU A 24 17.30 10.22 -3.69
N TYR A 25 16.68 11.26 -4.25
CA TYR A 25 16.05 11.14 -5.56
C TYR A 25 17.10 11.24 -6.68
N ILE A 26 17.25 10.16 -7.43
CA ILE A 26 18.11 10.11 -8.63
C ILE A 26 17.27 10.31 -9.89
N ASN A 27 16.24 9.49 -10.07
CA ASN A 27 15.29 9.57 -11.18
C ASN A 27 13.95 8.91 -10.78
N HIS A 28 12.98 8.86 -11.70
CA HIS A 28 11.62 8.39 -11.40
C HIS A 28 11.50 6.85 -11.30
N LEU A 29 12.48 6.09 -11.79
CA LEU A 29 12.53 4.63 -11.78
C LEU A 29 13.45 4.08 -10.69
N SER A 30 14.44 4.86 -10.25
CA SER A 30 15.35 4.48 -9.18
C SER A 30 14.63 4.44 -7.84
N PRO A 31 14.64 3.30 -7.13
CA PRO A 31 14.05 3.18 -5.81
C PRO A 31 14.61 4.21 -4.83
N VAL A 32 13.74 4.73 -3.96
CA VAL A 32 14.11 5.63 -2.87
C VAL A 32 13.69 5.03 -1.54
N LYS A 33 14.42 5.36 -0.47
CA LYS A 33 14.11 4.97 0.90
C LYS A 33 13.07 5.91 1.49
N ILE A 34 11.93 5.37 1.89
CA ILE A 34 10.81 6.09 2.50
C ILE A 34 10.56 5.47 3.88
N ILE A 35 10.29 6.30 4.87
CA ILE A 35 10.01 5.85 6.23
C ILE A 35 8.50 5.89 6.43
N CYS A 36 7.88 4.75 6.66
CA CYS A 36 6.51 4.68 7.16
C CYS A 36 6.52 4.89 8.67
N HIS A 37 5.70 5.82 9.19
CA HIS A 37 5.62 6.07 10.63
C HIS A 37 5.17 4.83 11.45
N LYS A 38 4.50 3.86 10.82
CA LYS A 38 4.03 2.63 11.47
C LYS A 38 4.97 1.44 11.32
N HIS A 39 5.56 1.27 10.14
CA HIS A 39 6.27 0.04 9.76
C HIS A 39 7.77 0.24 9.50
N GLY A 40 8.27 1.47 9.62
CA GLY A 40 9.68 1.79 9.43
C GLY A 40 10.09 2.02 7.97
N VAL A 41 11.39 1.87 7.70
CA VAL A 41 12.01 2.14 6.39
C VAL A 41 11.59 1.07 5.38
N PHE A 42 11.24 1.50 4.18
CA PHE A 42 11.02 0.63 3.02
C PHE A 42 11.50 1.33 1.74
N GLU A 43 11.74 0.55 0.68
CA GLU A 43 12.14 1.06 -0.62
C GLU A 43 10.99 1.03 -1.60
N GLN A 44 10.83 2.10 -2.38
CA GLN A 44 9.81 2.17 -3.42
C GLN A 44 10.25 3.06 -4.56
N VAL A 45 9.80 2.71 -5.77
CA VAL A 45 10.02 3.54 -6.97
C VAL A 45 9.19 4.82 -6.85
N PRO A 46 9.79 6.01 -7.05
CA PRO A 46 9.10 7.30 -6.95
C PRO A 46 7.85 7.41 -7.82
N SER A 47 7.88 6.93 -9.06
CA SER A 47 6.70 6.97 -9.95
C SER A 47 5.52 6.21 -9.34
N TYR A 48 5.74 4.99 -8.86
CA TYR A 48 4.70 4.19 -8.21
C TYR A 48 4.22 4.83 -6.90
N HIS A 49 5.14 5.41 -6.11
CA HIS A 49 4.78 6.09 -4.88
C HIS A 49 3.84 7.27 -5.15
N LEU A 50 4.16 8.10 -6.15
CA LEU A 50 3.34 9.25 -6.54
C LEU A 50 1.97 8.85 -7.12
N SER A 51 1.87 7.67 -7.75
CA SER A 51 0.60 7.10 -8.21
C SER A 51 -0.30 6.57 -7.07
N GLY A 52 0.11 6.70 -5.81
CA GLY A 52 -0.69 6.29 -4.65
C GLY A 52 -0.28 4.94 -4.05
N ASN A 53 0.78 4.30 -4.56
CA ASN A 53 1.35 3.13 -3.89
C ASN A 53 2.13 3.58 -2.65
N GLY A 54 2.20 2.71 -1.65
CA GLY A 54 2.80 3.03 -0.36
C GLY A 54 3.32 1.79 0.35
N CYS A 55 3.38 1.85 1.68
CA CYS A 55 3.86 0.74 2.48
C CYS A 55 2.97 -0.50 2.31
N GLN A 56 3.57 -1.63 1.93
CA GLN A 56 2.84 -2.89 1.73
C GLN A 56 2.18 -3.40 3.02
N MET A 57 2.79 -3.15 4.18
CA MET A 57 2.24 -3.53 5.48
C MET A 57 0.98 -2.72 5.80
N CYS A 58 0.99 -1.40 5.59
CA CYS A 58 -0.22 -0.56 5.67
C CYS A 58 -1.34 -1.06 4.74
N SER A 59 -1.00 -1.46 3.51
CA SER A 59 -2.00 -2.02 2.57
C SER A 59 -2.57 -3.35 3.07
N LYS A 60 -1.73 -4.25 3.60
CA LYS A 60 -2.17 -5.52 4.20
C LYS A 60 -3.08 -5.31 5.41
N GLU A 61 -2.79 -4.33 6.27
CA GLU A 61 -3.66 -3.99 7.41
C GLU A 61 -5.04 -3.50 6.95
N LYS A 62 -5.09 -2.69 5.89
CA LYS A 62 -6.36 -2.26 5.29
C LYS A 62 -7.17 -3.44 4.74
N LEU A 63 -6.52 -4.40 4.10
CA LEU A 63 -7.16 -5.61 3.54
C LEU A 63 -7.48 -6.68 4.60
N GLY A 64 -6.71 -6.76 5.68
CA GLY A 64 -6.93 -7.72 6.78
C GLY A 64 -8.27 -7.50 7.48
N ASN A 65 -8.72 -6.26 7.55
CA ASN A 65 -10.05 -5.87 8.07
C ASN A 65 -11.23 -6.33 7.18
N THR A 66 -10.98 -6.99 6.04
CA THR A 66 -12.03 -7.53 5.15
C THR A 66 -12.19 -9.05 5.20
N LYS A 67 -11.28 -9.80 5.84
CA LYS A 67 -11.45 -11.27 5.98
C LYS A 67 -12.70 -11.64 6.78
N GLU A 68 -13.06 -10.83 7.77
CA GLU A 68 -14.30 -11.02 8.55
C GLU A 68 -15.57 -10.68 7.76
N LYS A 69 -15.47 -9.86 6.70
CA LYS A 69 -16.61 -9.53 5.84
C LYS A 69 -16.82 -10.53 4.70
N PHE A 70 -15.79 -11.25 4.27
CA PHE A 70 -15.94 -12.26 3.21
C PHE A 70 -16.51 -13.59 3.73
N VAL A 71 -16.29 -13.95 5.01
CA VAL A 71 -16.82 -15.21 5.58
C VAL A 71 -18.28 -15.09 6.05
N LYS A 72 -18.79 -13.87 6.33
CA LYS A 72 -20.15 -13.68 6.85
C LYS A 72 -21.26 -13.63 5.80
N ASN A 73 -20.95 -13.65 4.51
CA ASN A 73 -21.95 -13.58 3.43
C ASN A 73 -22.22 -14.90 2.71
N PHE A 74 -21.68 -16.03 3.18
CA PHE A 74 -21.83 -17.34 2.52
C PHE A 74 -22.63 -18.39 3.31
N TRP A 75 -23.30 -18.02 4.40
CA TRP A 75 -24.16 -18.96 5.17
C TRP A 75 -25.66 -18.58 5.24
N ASP A 76 -26.06 -17.40 4.76
CA ASP A 76 -27.48 -16.98 4.80
C ASP A 76 -28.25 -17.18 3.49
N ALA A 77 -27.58 -17.54 2.40
CA ALA A 77 -28.24 -17.85 1.13
C ALA A 77 -28.19 -19.36 0.88
N GLY A 78 -29.18 -20.07 1.41
CA GLY A 78 -29.41 -21.49 1.08
C GLY A 78 -29.54 -21.73 -0.43
N HIS A 79 -29.28 -22.98 -0.84
CA HIS A 79 -29.28 -23.54 -2.21
C HIS A 79 -27.94 -23.28 -2.95
N TYR A 80 -27.11 -24.26 -3.32
CA TYR A 80 -27.39 -25.55 -3.96
C TYR A 80 -26.27 -26.59 -3.67
N ARG A 81 -26.62 -27.84 -3.96
CA ARG A 81 -26.12 -29.11 -3.46
C ARG A 81 -25.14 -29.77 -4.46
N PHE A 82 -24.00 -30.23 -3.95
CA PHE A 82 -23.29 -31.49 -4.25
C PHE A 82 -22.72 -31.83 -5.66
N VAL A 83 -21.66 -32.66 -5.58
CA VAL A 83 -20.94 -33.51 -6.56
C VAL A 83 -19.81 -32.89 -7.39
N MET A 84 -18.61 -33.47 -7.52
CA MET A 84 -17.91 -34.56 -6.82
C MET A 84 -16.43 -34.47 -7.22
N GLY A 85 -15.52 -34.71 -6.27
CA GLY A 85 -14.15 -35.12 -6.56
C GLY A 85 -14.05 -36.64 -6.48
N ARG A 86 -13.94 -37.29 -7.64
CA ARG A 86 -13.12 -38.47 -7.88
C ARG A 86 -12.94 -38.66 -9.37
#